data_AF-A0AAV9ETP4-F1
#
_entry.id   AF-A0AAV9ETP4-F1
#
_cell.length_a   1.000
_cell.length_b   1.000
_cell.length_c   1.000
_cell.angle_alpha   90.00
_cell.angle_beta   90.00
_cell.angle_gamma   90.00
#
_symmetry.space_group_name_H-M   'P 1'
#
loop_
_entity.id
_entity.type
_entity.pdbx_description
1 polymer ?
#
loop_
_entity_poly.entity_id
_entity_poly.type
_entity_poly.pdbx_seq_one_letter_code
_entity_poly.pdbx_strand_id
1 'polypeptide(L)'
;MTEKMVKLLVFQEHEELCEMNLHGRIGKLPVVPNGGFPPNITKLYLSQSKLTKSSFSVLEQLLKLRFLTISDQSYAEKELVCRAGGFLQLESLEIDKIDEIERWVVEEGAMPMLRTLTISYCGWLAMLPEGLQHVKSLQELLLKSLRESFLARVREGEGEDWWMVKHIPKIIIQDVINVQALAAVGWGN
;
A
#
# COMPACT_ATOMS: atom_id res chain seq x y z
N MET A 1 -6.69 6.91 30.69
CA MET A 1 -6.31 7.62 29.44
C MET A 1 -7.26 7.13 28.37
N THR A 2 -8.30 7.91 28.06
CA THR A 2 -9.31 7.56 27.08
C THR A 2 -8.71 7.71 25.68
N GLU A 3 -8.51 6.58 25.02
CA GLU A 3 -8.20 6.50 23.60
C GLU A 3 -9.29 7.29 22.86
N LYS A 4 -8.92 8.40 22.19
CA LYS A 4 -9.84 9.11 21.29
C LYS A 4 -10.18 8.14 20.16
N MET A 5 -11.25 7.38 20.37
CA MET A 5 -11.80 6.46 19.39
C MET A 5 -12.07 7.26 18.11
N VAL A 6 -11.48 6.83 17.00
CA VAL A 6 -11.76 7.44 15.70
C VAL A 6 -13.25 7.31 15.47
N LYS A 7 -13.92 8.42 15.14
CA LYS A 7 -15.37 8.47 14.90
C LYS A 7 -15.77 7.77 13.60
N LEU A 8 -15.17 6.63 13.25
CA LEU A 8 -15.55 5.87 12.05
C LEU A 8 -16.96 5.28 12.19
N LEU A 9 -17.36 4.93 13.42
CA LEU A 9 -18.68 4.36 13.71
C LEU A 9 -19.85 5.24 13.27
N VAL A 10 -19.67 6.57 13.16
CA VAL A 10 -20.76 7.45 12.69
C VAL A 10 -21.05 7.28 11.21
N PHE A 11 -20.15 6.64 10.46
CA PHE A 11 -20.27 6.45 9.01
C PHE A 11 -20.79 5.07 8.61
N GLN A 12 -20.88 4.12 9.56
CA GLN A 12 -21.14 2.71 9.25
C GLN A 12 -22.51 2.44 8.61
N GLU A 13 -23.50 3.32 8.84
CA GLU A 13 -24.87 3.19 8.28
C GLU A 13 -25.07 3.99 6.99
N HIS A 14 -24.04 4.71 6.53
CA HIS A 14 -24.16 5.54 5.32
C HIS A 14 -23.96 4.71 4.05
N GLU A 15 -25.05 4.11 3.56
CA GLU A 15 -25.05 3.25 2.37
C GLU A 15 -24.65 3.97 1.08
N GLU A 16 -24.85 5.28 0.98
CA GLU A 16 -24.48 6.06 -0.19
C GLU A 16 -22.99 6.45 -0.21
N LEU A 17 -22.27 6.27 0.90
CA LEU A 17 -20.88 6.71 1.02
C LEU A 17 -19.93 5.70 0.35
N CYS A 18 -19.49 6.05 -0.86
CA CYS A 18 -18.61 5.21 -1.68
C CYS A 18 -17.14 5.62 -1.67
N GLU A 19 -16.81 6.81 -1.18
CA GLU A 19 -15.46 7.38 -1.17
C GLU A 19 -15.16 8.05 0.17
N MET A 20 -14.02 7.73 0.77
CA MET A 20 -13.57 8.33 2.03
C MET A 20 -12.11 8.73 1.97
N ASN A 21 -11.84 9.95 2.43
CA ASN A 21 -10.49 10.49 2.63
C ASN A 21 -10.27 10.69 4.12
N LEU A 22 -9.35 9.93 4.71
CA LEU A 22 -9.05 9.95 6.13
C LEU A 22 -7.62 10.41 6.35
N HIS A 23 -7.49 11.53 7.04
CA HIS A 23 -6.21 12.10 7.41
C HIS A 23 -6.06 12.16 8.93
N GLY A 24 -4.89 11.77 9.42
CA GLY A 24 -4.52 11.78 10.83
C GLY A 24 -4.59 10.40 11.48
N ARG A 25 -4.09 10.33 12.72
CA ARG A 25 -3.82 9.07 13.42
C ARG A 25 -5.09 8.27 13.71
N ILE A 26 -5.15 7.04 13.18
CA ILE A 26 -6.15 6.02 13.47
C ILE A 26 -5.58 4.97 14.41
N GLY A 27 -4.40 4.42 14.10
CA GLY A 27 -3.82 3.35 14.90
C GLY A 27 -4.59 2.05 14.77
N LYS A 28 -5.35 1.71 15.80
CA LYS A 28 -6.14 0.48 15.86
C LYS A 28 -7.58 0.76 15.44
N LEU A 29 -8.08 0.06 14.43
CA LEU A 29 -9.49 0.10 14.07
C LEU A 29 -10.35 -0.60 15.13
N PRO A 30 -11.59 -0.14 15.35
CA PRO A 30 -12.51 -0.80 16.26
C PRO A 30 -12.83 -2.23 15.81
N VAL A 31 -13.05 -3.13 16.77
CA VAL A 31 -13.44 -4.52 16.51
C VAL A 31 -14.95 -4.60 16.25
N VAL A 32 -15.35 -4.14 15.07
CA VAL A 32 -16.73 -4.13 14.57
C VAL A 32 -16.72 -4.56 13.10
N PRO A 33 -17.87 -4.95 12.50
CA PRO A 33 -17.95 -5.26 11.09
C PRO A 33 -17.34 -4.14 10.23
N ASN A 34 -16.53 -4.52 9.24
CA ASN A 34 -15.82 -3.59 8.36
C ASN A 34 -15.00 -2.51 9.11
N GLY A 35 -14.65 -2.67 10.39
CA GLY A 35 -13.93 -1.66 11.17
C GLY A 35 -14.66 -0.32 11.31
N GLY A 36 -15.97 -0.32 11.10
CA GLY A 36 -16.81 0.88 11.11
C GLY A 36 -16.83 1.61 9.77
N PHE A 37 -16.24 1.05 8.71
CA PHE A 37 -16.37 1.59 7.37
C PHE A 37 -17.79 1.35 6.81
N PRO A 38 -18.31 2.28 5.99
CA PRO A 38 -19.57 2.08 5.29
C PRO A 38 -19.53 0.84 4.39
N PRO A 39 -20.66 0.15 4.20
CA PRO A 39 -20.72 -1.12 3.47
C PRO A 39 -20.40 -0.99 1.97
N ASN A 40 -20.58 0.20 1.39
CA ASN A 40 -20.42 0.47 -0.04
C ASN A 40 -19.14 1.23 -0.37
N ILE A 41 -18.17 1.26 0.54
CA ILE A 41 -16.90 1.93 0.30
C ILE A 41 -16.16 1.29 -0.89
N THR A 42 -15.89 2.10 -1.91
CA THR A 42 -15.18 1.69 -3.14
C THR A 42 -13.81 2.33 -3.25
N LYS A 43 -13.64 3.50 -2.62
CA LYS A 43 -12.39 4.27 -2.66
C LYS A 43 -12.03 4.71 -1.25
N LEU A 44 -10.81 4.40 -0.84
CA LEU A 44 -10.31 4.76 0.47
C LEU A 44 -8.92 5.37 0.33
N TYR A 45 -8.76 6.57 0.89
CA TYR A 45 -7.48 7.27 0.97
C TYR A 45 -7.14 7.46 2.43
N LEU A 46 -5.96 6.99 2.83
CA LEU A 46 -5.46 7.04 4.20
C LEU A 46 -4.14 7.80 4.21
N SER A 47 -4.07 8.88 4.97
CA SER A 47 -2.85 9.67 5.19
C SER A 47 -2.61 9.84 6.69
N GLN A 48 -1.37 9.66 7.15
CA GLN A 48 -0.97 9.74 8.56
C GLN A 48 -1.79 8.85 9.52
N SER A 49 -2.37 7.76 9.00
CA SER A 49 -3.27 6.89 9.77
C SER A 49 -2.57 5.98 10.78
N LYS A 50 -1.27 5.71 10.63
CA LYS A 50 -0.48 4.85 11.53
C LYS A 50 -1.17 3.51 11.85
N LEU A 51 -1.80 2.88 10.86
CA LEU A 51 -2.52 1.63 11.01
C LEU A 51 -1.60 0.51 11.51
N THR A 52 -2.13 -0.31 12.42
CA THR A 52 -1.50 -1.56 12.85
C THR A 52 -1.75 -2.68 11.83
N LYS A 53 -0.97 -3.77 11.89
CA LYS A 53 -1.16 -4.97 11.04
C LYS A 53 -2.59 -5.51 11.13
N SER A 54 -3.18 -5.56 12.33
CA SER A 54 -4.56 -6.04 12.53
C SER A 54 -5.60 -5.14 11.85
N SER A 55 -5.34 -3.84 11.81
CA SER A 55 -6.28 -2.85 11.27
C SER A 55 -6.22 -2.82 9.74
N PHE A 56 -5.01 -2.97 9.18
CA PHE A 56 -4.84 -3.16 7.75
C PHE A 56 -5.64 -4.37 7.24
N SER A 57 -5.68 -5.47 8.02
CA SER A 57 -6.47 -6.65 7.65
C SER A 57 -7.97 -6.47 7.61
N VAL A 58 -8.50 -5.42 8.24
CA VAL A 58 -9.90 -5.06 8.06
C VAL A 58 -10.14 -4.49 6.66
N LEU A 59 -9.17 -3.72 6.12
CA LEU A 59 -9.25 -3.19 4.76
C LEU A 59 -9.27 -4.32 3.73
N GLU A 60 -8.52 -5.40 3.98
CA GLU A 60 -8.51 -6.60 3.14
C GLU A 60 -9.91 -7.25 2.99
N GLN A 61 -10.79 -7.04 3.97
CA GLN A 61 -12.13 -7.63 4.03
C GLN A 61 -13.23 -6.74 3.42
N LEU A 62 -12.89 -5.52 2.98
CA LEU A 62 -13.85 -4.60 2.37
C LEU A 62 -14.19 -5.07 0.95
N LEU A 63 -15.28 -5.84 0.83
CA LEU A 63 -15.66 -6.58 -0.38
C LEU A 63 -15.92 -5.70 -1.62
N LYS A 64 -16.21 -4.41 -1.44
CA LYS A 64 -16.48 -3.45 -2.52
C LYS A 64 -15.32 -2.48 -2.77
N LEU A 65 -14.22 -2.59 -2.02
CA LEU A 65 -13.09 -1.69 -2.15
C LEU A 65 -12.35 -1.96 -3.46
N ARG A 66 -12.27 -0.92 -4.30
CA ARG A 66 -11.66 -0.94 -5.65
C ARG A 66 -10.40 -0.09 -5.72
N PHE A 67 -10.32 0.98 -4.95
CA PHE A 67 -9.17 1.89 -4.92
C PHE A 67 -8.72 2.11 -3.49
N LEU A 68 -7.45 1.86 -3.23
CA LEU A 68 -6.82 2.08 -1.94
C LEU A 68 -5.52 2.86 -2.14
N THR A 69 -5.45 4.04 -1.52
CA THR A 69 -4.22 4.81 -1.38
C THR A 69 -3.85 4.88 0.09
N ILE A 70 -2.63 4.49 0.42
CA ILE A 70 -2.05 4.60 1.75
C ILE A 70 -0.80 5.46 1.62
N SER A 71 -0.87 6.66 2.16
CA SER A 71 0.18 7.67 2.08
C SER A 71 0.70 8.12 3.44
N ASP A 72 1.85 8.78 3.45
CA ASP A 72 2.38 9.56 4.58
C ASP A 72 2.34 8.81 5.92
N GLN A 73 3.17 7.77 6.08
CA GLN A 73 3.27 6.99 7.32
C GLN A 73 1.91 6.43 7.82
N SER A 74 1.01 6.07 6.90
CA SER A 74 -0.29 5.49 7.25
C SER A 74 -0.25 4.05 7.72
N TYR A 75 0.90 3.38 7.64
CA TYR A 75 1.13 2.04 8.16
C TYR A 75 2.34 2.07 9.09
N ALA A 76 2.20 1.47 10.28
CA ALA A 76 3.18 1.63 11.36
C ALA A 76 4.07 0.39 11.58
N GLU A 77 3.94 -0.64 10.74
CA GLU A 77 4.62 -1.92 10.91
C GLU A 77 5.64 -2.17 9.80
N LYS A 78 6.63 -3.01 10.11
CA LYS A 78 7.72 -3.35 9.19
C LYS A 78 7.34 -4.31 8.07
N GLU A 79 6.33 -5.13 8.30
CA GLU A 79 5.87 -6.15 7.36
C GLU A 79 4.44 -5.86 6.93
N LEU A 80 4.24 -5.69 5.63
CA LEU A 80 2.93 -5.60 5.01
C LEU A 80 2.56 -6.96 4.42
N VAL A 81 1.40 -7.50 4.77
CA VAL A 81 0.93 -8.79 4.25
C VAL A 81 -0.45 -8.62 3.64
N CYS A 82 -0.58 -8.91 2.35
CA CYS A 82 -1.85 -9.08 1.67
C CYS A 82 -2.17 -10.57 1.64
N ARG A 83 -3.18 -11.01 2.40
CA ARG A 83 -3.50 -12.41 2.63
C ARG A 83 -4.31 -13.02 1.50
N ALA A 84 -4.24 -14.33 1.37
CA ALA A 84 -5.07 -15.10 0.47
C ALA A 84 -6.56 -14.78 0.72
N GLY A 85 -7.31 -14.47 -0.34
CA GLY A 85 -8.71 -14.06 -0.25
C GLY A 85 -8.93 -12.62 0.22
N GLY A 86 -7.88 -11.86 0.52
CA GLY A 86 -7.96 -10.42 0.78
C GLY A 86 -8.07 -9.60 -0.50
N PHE A 87 -8.73 -8.44 -0.41
CA PHE A 87 -8.84 -7.45 -1.47
C PHE A 87 -9.43 -8.00 -2.80
N LEU A 88 -10.54 -8.73 -2.70
CA LEU A 88 -11.14 -9.46 -3.83
C LEU A 88 -11.55 -8.59 -5.03
N GLN A 89 -11.87 -7.30 -4.80
CA GLN A 89 -12.29 -6.36 -5.84
C GLN A 89 -11.31 -5.19 -6.04
N LEU A 90 -10.14 -5.23 -5.40
CA LEU A 90 -9.19 -4.12 -5.49
C LEU A 90 -8.62 -4.05 -6.91
N GLU A 91 -8.79 -2.90 -7.56
CA GLU A 91 -8.32 -2.63 -8.92
C GLU A 91 -7.07 -1.74 -8.93
N SER A 92 -6.94 -0.85 -7.95
CA SER A 92 -5.79 0.04 -7.81
C SER A 92 -5.29 0.10 -6.37
N LEU A 93 -3.99 -0.11 -6.20
CA LEU A 93 -3.29 0.06 -4.94
C LEU A 93 -2.14 1.06 -5.11
N GLU A 94 -2.11 2.06 -4.24
CA GLU A 94 -1.02 3.03 -4.15
C GLU A 94 -0.46 3.05 -2.73
N ILE A 95 0.85 2.82 -2.62
CA ILE A 95 1.62 2.94 -1.39
C ILE A 95 2.62 4.06 -1.58
N ASP A 96 2.43 5.17 -0.86
CA ASP A 96 3.23 6.40 -1.00
C ASP A 96 3.85 6.82 0.34
N LYS A 97 5.17 7.10 0.37
CA LYS A 97 5.86 7.63 1.57
C LYS A 97 5.62 6.81 2.84
N ILE A 98 5.70 5.49 2.70
CA ILE A 98 5.65 4.56 3.83
C ILE A 98 7.05 3.98 4.02
N ASP A 99 7.88 4.72 4.75
CA ASP A 99 9.26 4.30 5.03
C ASP A 99 9.32 3.14 6.04
N GLU A 100 8.29 2.94 6.87
CA GLU A 100 8.28 1.87 7.86
C GLU A 100 8.30 0.46 7.26
N ILE A 101 7.81 0.27 6.02
CA ILE A 101 7.72 -1.06 5.38
C ILE A 101 9.11 -1.49 4.89
N GLU A 102 9.63 -2.56 5.51
CA GLU A 102 10.87 -3.22 5.10
C GLU A 102 10.58 -4.43 4.20
N ARG A 103 9.49 -5.15 4.48
CA ARG A 103 9.07 -6.39 3.79
C ARG A 103 7.60 -6.32 3.39
N TRP A 104 7.31 -6.75 2.18
CA TRP A 104 5.93 -6.87 1.68
C TRP A 104 5.70 -8.25 1.08
N VAL A 105 4.69 -8.95 1.60
CA VAL A 105 4.24 -10.27 1.12
C VAL A 105 2.84 -10.17 0.52
N VAL A 106 2.66 -10.78 -0.64
CA VAL A 106 1.37 -10.99 -1.32
C VAL A 106 1.16 -12.49 -1.44
N GLU A 107 0.28 -13.03 -0.60
CA GLU A 107 -0.05 -14.44 -0.62
C GLU A 107 -0.80 -14.81 -1.92
N GLU A 108 -0.64 -16.06 -2.35
CA GLU A 108 -1.36 -16.56 -3.52
C GLU A 108 -2.89 -16.47 -3.32
N GLY A 109 -3.58 -15.85 -4.27
CA GLY A 109 -5.02 -15.58 -4.18
C GLY A 109 -5.38 -14.24 -3.53
N ALA A 110 -4.41 -13.42 -3.13
CA ALA A 110 -4.64 -12.02 -2.76
C ALA A 110 -4.83 -11.13 -4.00
N MET A 111 -5.66 -10.09 -3.88
CA MET A 111 -5.82 -9.03 -4.89
C MET A 111 -6.05 -9.53 -6.34
N PRO A 112 -6.97 -10.48 -6.58
CA PRO A 112 -7.11 -11.12 -7.89
C PRO A 112 -7.51 -10.17 -9.02
N MET A 113 -8.06 -8.99 -8.71
CA MET A 113 -8.54 -8.00 -9.70
C MET A 113 -7.62 -6.79 -9.87
N LEU A 114 -6.44 -6.78 -9.24
CA LEU A 114 -5.55 -5.63 -9.24
C LEU A 114 -5.00 -5.35 -10.63
N ARG A 115 -5.21 -4.13 -11.13
CA ARG A 115 -4.78 -3.68 -12.46
C ARG A 115 -3.62 -2.70 -12.38
N THR A 116 -3.57 -1.87 -11.35
CA THR A 116 -2.55 -0.85 -11.17
C THR A 116 -1.94 -0.93 -9.78
N LEU A 117 -0.60 -0.94 -9.73
CA LEU A 117 0.17 -0.86 -8.51
C LEU A 117 1.16 0.29 -8.61
N THR A 118 1.07 1.23 -7.67
CA THR A 118 2.02 2.33 -7.52
C THR A 118 2.77 2.19 -6.20
N ILE A 119 4.10 2.23 -6.26
CA ILE A 119 4.99 2.27 -5.09
C ILE A 119 5.86 3.51 -5.23
N SER A 120 5.72 4.44 -4.29
CA SER A 120 6.44 5.70 -4.34
C SER A 120 7.02 6.11 -2.99
N TYR A 121 8.26 6.62 -3.01
CA TYR A 121 8.95 7.13 -1.81
C TYR A 121 8.98 6.14 -0.62
N CYS A 122 9.09 4.83 -0.88
CA CYS A 122 9.24 3.80 0.15
C CYS A 122 10.73 3.46 0.33
N GLY A 123 11.42 4.21 1.20
CA GLY A 123 12.87 4.18 1.31
C GLY A 123 13.45 2.88 1.88
N TRP A 124 12.74 2.18 2.76
CA TRP A 124 13.26 0.97 3.42
C TRP A 124 12.77 -0.34 2.80
N LEU A 125 11.84 -0.29 1.85
CA LEU A 125 11.38 -1.49 1.15
C LEU A 125 12.58 -2.16 0.46
N ALA A 126 12.85 -3.41 0.82
CA ALA A 126 14.07 -4.10 0.40
C ALA A 126 13.97 -4.64 -1.03
N MET A 127 12.79 -5.10 -1.42
CA MET A 127 12.52 -5.76 -2.70
C MET A 127 11.05 -5.64 -3.09
N LEU A 128 10.71 -6.05 -4.30
CA LEU A 128 9.31 -6.13 -4.73
C LEU A 128 8.46 -7.02 -3.80
N PRO A 129 7.13 -6.83 -3.77
CA PRO A 129 6.26 -7.67 -2.95
C PRO A 129 6.46 -9.15 -3.28
N GLU A 130 6.86 -9.94 -2.29
CA GLU A 130 7.04 -11.38 -2.41
C GLU A 130 5.70 -12.00 -2.81
N GLY A 131 5.62 -12.61 -3.99
CA GLY A 131 4.36 -13.17 -4.49
C GLY A 131 3.64 -12.31 -5.52
N LEU A 132 4.19 -11.15 -5.91
CA LEU A 132 3.60 -10.31 -6.97
C LEU A 132 3.43 -11.07 -8.30
N GLN A 133 4.25 -12.10 -8.56
CA GLN A 133 4.08 -13.00 -9.70
C GLN A 133 2.72 -13.70 -9.76
N HIS A 134 2.00 -13.84 -8.63
CA HIS A 134 0.69 -14.48 -8.57
C HIS A 134 -0.44 -13.54 -9.03
N VAL A 135 -0.21 -12.22 -9.04
CA VAL A 135 -1.19 -11.21 -9.45
C VAL A 135 -1.19 -11.05 -10.96
N LYS A 136 -1.80 -12.02 -11.66
CA LYS A 136 -1.83 -12.09 -13.14
C LYS A 136 -2.69 -11.00 -13.80
N SER A 137 -3.58 -10.37 -13.03
CA SER A 137 -4.42 -9.26 -13.49
C SER A 137 -3.68 -7.94 -13.63
N LEU A 138 -2.48 -7.81 -13.04
CA LEU A 138 -1.74 -6.57 -12.98
C LEU A 138 -1.31 -6.11 -14.38
N GLN A 139 -1.76 -4.92 -14.78
CA GLN A 139 -1.50 -4.32 -16.10
C GLN A 139 -0.39 -3.28 -16.06
N GLU A 140 -0.31 -2.54 -14.95
CA GLU A 140 0.62 -1.43 -14.79
C GLU A 140 1.28 -1.45 -13.41
N LEU A 141 2.61 -1.37 -13.41
CA LEU A 141 3.43 -1.16 -12.23
C LEU A 141 4.18 0.17 -12.37
N LEU A 142 3.93 1.09 -11.45
CA LEU A 142 4.63 2.36 -11.36
C LEU A 142 5.54 2.35 -10.13
N LEU A 143 6.83 2.52 -10.34
CA LEU A 143 7.85 2.66 -9.31
C LEU A 143 8.41 4.07 -9.38
N LYS A 144 8.25 4.85 -8.31
CA LYS A 144 8.66 6.26 -8.31
C LYS A 144 9.52 6.62 -7.10
N SER A 145 10.62 7.32 -7.31
CA SER A 145 11.44 7.85 -6.20
C SER A 145 11.83 6.75 -5.21
N LEU A 146 12.33 5.63 -5.72
CA LEU A 146 12.87 4.52 -4.94
C LEU A 146 14.40 4.53 -4.98
N ARG A 147 15.04 3.74 -4.12
CA ARG A 147 16.50 3.58 -4.10
C ARG A 147 16.98 2.95 -5.40
N GLU A 148 18.13 3.41 -5.91
CA GLU A 148 18.83 2.78 -7.05
C GLU A 148 18.98 1.26 -6.88
N SER A 149 19.39 0.83 -5.69
CA SER A 149 19.58 -0.60 -5.37
C SER A 149 18.29 -1.41 -5.47
N PHE A 150 17.13 -0.79 -5.24
CA PHE A 150 15.83 -1.42 -5.43
C PHE A 150 15.48 -1.49 -6.92
N LEU A 151 15.62 -0.37 -7.65
CA LEU A 151 15.29 -0.29 -9.07
C LEU A 151 16.17 -1.22 -9.93
N ALA A 152 17.42 -1.43 -9.53
CA ALA A 152 18.32 -2.40 -10.17
C ALA A 152 17.78 -3.84 -10.10
N ARG A 153 17.04 -4.21 -9.04
CA ARG A 153 16.45 -5.56 -8.90
C ARG A 153 15.32 -5.81 -9.90
N VAL A 154 14.66 -4.77 -10.38
CA VAL A 154 13.52 -4.89 -11.31
C VAL A 154 13.91 -4.59 -12.75
N ARG A 155 15.20 -4.40 -13.02
CA ARG A 155 15.73 -4.16 -14.37
C ARG A 155 15.34 -5.30 -15.31
N GLU A 156 14.78 -4.94 -16.45
CA GLU A 156 14.34 -5.88 -17.48
C GLU A 156 15.46 -6.84 -17.89
N GLY A 157 15.18 -8.15 -17.85
CA GLY A 157 16.07 -9.23 -18.29
C GLY A 157 17.20 -9.60 -17.34
N GLU A 158 17.60 -8.72 -16.43
CA GLU A 158 18.82 -8.88 -15.61
C GLU A 158 18.58 -8.78 -14.10
N GLY A 159 17.56 -8.03 -13.68
CA GLY A 159 17.27 -7.79 -12.27
C GLY A 159 16.84 -9.07 -11.53
N GLU A 160 17.30 -9.22 -10.29
CA GLU A 160 16.99 -10.38 -9.43
C GLU A 160 15.49 -10.62 -9.23
N ASP A 161 14.69 -9.55 -9.23
CA ASP A 161 13.23 -9.60 -9.06
C ASP A 161 12.48 -9.49 -10.39
N TRP A 162 13.17 -9.43 -11.54
CA TRP A 162 12.54 -9.30 -12.87
C TRP A 162 11.52 -10.41 -13.13
N TRP A 163 11.82 -11.63 -12.69
CA TRP A 163 10.93 -12.78 -12.85
C TRP A 163 9.57 -12.60 -12.15
N MET A 164 9.49 -11.73 -11.13
CA MET A 164 8.25 -11.42 -10.42
C MET A 164 7.33 -10.48 -11.21
N VAL A 165 7.87 -9.69 -12.13
CA VAL A 165 7.14 -8.61 -12.82
C VAL A 165 7.11 -8.76 -14.33
N LYS A 166 7.86 -9.69 -14.91
CA LYS A 166 7.89 -9.94 -16.36
C LYS A 166 6.54 -10.24 -17.02
N HIS A 167 5.50 -10.58 -16.23
CA HIS A 167 4.14 -10.79 -16.74
C HIS A 167 3.33 -9.51 -16.86
N ILE A 168 3.82 -8.38 -16.31
CA ILE A 168 3.14 -7.09 -16.30
C ILE A 168 3.43 -6.36 -17.62
N PRO A 169 2.40 -6.00 -18.41
CA PRO A 169 2.58 -5.36 -19.71
C PRO A 169 3.28 -3.99 -19.67
N LYS A 170 3.05 -3.20 -18.62
CA LYS A 170 3.56 -1.84 -18.51
C LYS A 170 4.26 -1.63 -17.18
N ILE A 171 5.57 -1.43 -17.23
CA ILE A 171 6.40 -1.10 -16.06
C ILE A 171 6.98 0.29 -16.29
N ILE A 172 6.72 1.21 -15.36
CA ILE A 172 7.20 2.58 -15.42
C ILE A 172 8.09 2.82 -14.21
N ILE A 173 9.29 3.31 -14.46
CA ILE A 173 10.23 3.73 -13.41
C ILE A 173 10.43 5.24 -13.55
N GLN A 174 10.11 6.00 -12.50
CA GLN A 174 10.23 7.46 -12.44
C GLN A 174 11.14 7.88 -11.30
N ASP A 175 11.99 8.88 -11.55
CA ASP A 175 12.85 9.56 -10.58
C ASP A 175 13.68 8.63 -9.70
N VAL A 176 14.97 8.46 -10.02
CA VAL A 176 15.84 7.77 -9.08
C VAL A 176 16.34 8.74 -8.02
N ILE A 177 16.10 8.43 -6.74
CA ILE A 177 16.67 9.21 -5.65
C ILE A 177 18.18 8.99 -5.70
N ASN A 178 18.90 9.96 -6.26
CA ASN A 178 20.34 9.99 -6.17
C ASN A 178 20.71 10.28 -4.71
N VAL A 179 21.04 9.22 -3.96
CA VAL A 179 21.39 9.30 -2.53
C VAL A 179 22.64 10.17 -2.31
N GLN A 180 23.41 10.47 -3.37
CA GLN A 180 24.52 11.43 -3.32
C GLN A 180 24.06 12.89 -3.13
N ALA A 181 22.80 13.23 -3.47
CA ALA A 181 22.27 14.57 -3.27
C ALA A 181 21.94 14.88 -1.80
N LEU A 182 21.65 13.86 -0.98
CA LEU A 182 21.37 14.05 0.45
C LEU A 182 22.65 14.22 1.29
N ALA A 183 23.78 13.68 0.81
CA ALA A 183 25.09 13.94 1.42
C ALA A 183 25.64 15.35 1.10
N ALA A 184 25.09 16.02 0.08
CA ALA A 184 25.50 17.38 -0.31
C ALA A 184 24.79 18.48 0.50
N VAL A 185 23.73 18.16 1.24
CA VAL A 185 23.11 19.10 2.18
C VAL A 185 23.79 18.90 3.53
N GLY A 186 24.98 19.48 3.68
CA GLY A 186 25.68 19.55 4.96
C GLY A 186 24.81 20.29 5.97
N TRP A 187 24.30 19.58 6.97
CA TRP A 187 23.82 20.21 8.20
C TRP A 187 25.07 20.55 9.00
N GLY A 188 25.55 21.79 8.83
CA GLY A 188 26.57 22.37 9.69
C GLY A 188 25.98 22.61 11.09
N ASN A 189 26.72 22.11 12.09
CA ASN A 189 26.73 22.38 13.54
C ASN A 189 25.63 23.27 14.14
#